data_AF-A0A9Q4TG00-F1
#
_entry.id   AF-A0A9Q4TG00-F1
#
_cell.length_a   1.000
_cell.length_b   1.000
_cell.length_c   1.000
_cell.angle_alpha   90.00
_cell.angle_beta   90.00
_cell.angle_gamma   90.00
#
_symmetry.space_group_name_H-M   'P 1'
#
loop_
_entity.id
_entity.type
_entity.pdbx_description
1 polymer ?
#
loop_
_entity_poly.entity_id
_entity_poly.type
_entity_poly.pdbx_seq_one_letter_code
_entity_poly.pdbx_strand_id
1 'polypeptide(L)'
;MEMKKVLAVMVSLMILCGSILVVSYIKADASQKSIANKLIRFHVIANSDSTEDQALKLKVRDEILEYISPKLKNSKSIEESRQIIKENSEVINAIAKKTIQKNGYTYTVKTELSHENFPVKTYGDITLPQGDYEAYRVIIGNGKGHNWWCVMFPPLCFTDITKGEVELQKTDEMMKKTLTKEEYKLVNNKCEENNEIIFKFKIIEKLKKIYK
;
A
#
# COMPACT_ATOMS: atom_id res chain seq x y z
N MET A 1 41.42 12.75 -33.08
CA MET A 1 41.36 13.42 -31.75
C MET A 1 39.92 13.73 -31.35
N GLU A 2 39.09 14.20 -32.28
CA GLU A 2 37.64 14.42 -32.11
C GLU A 2 36.86 13.22 -31.56
N MET A 3 37.06 12.02 -32.13
CA MET A 3 36.30 10.82 -31.75
C MET A 3 36.54 10.34 -30.30
N LYS A 4 37.77 10.52 -29.76
CA LYS A 4 38.07 10.19 -28.35
C LYS A 4 37.43 11.17 -27.38
N LYS A 5 37.32 12.46 -27.75
CA LYS A 5 36.63 13.48 -26.97
C LYS A 5 35.12 13.26 -26.99
N VAL A 6 34.54 12.93 -28.15
CA VAL A 6 33.11 12.58 -28.29
C VAL A 6 32.78 11.34 -27.45
N LEU A 7 33.62 10.30 -27.49
CA LEU A 7 33.44 9.10 -26.68
C LEU A 7 33.52 9.39 -25.17
N ALA A 8 34.51 10.19 -24.74
CA ALA A 8 34.63 10.60 -23.34
C ALA A 8 33.42 11.39 -22.85
N VAL A 9 32.87 12.28 -23.68
CA VAL A 9 31.64 13.03 -23.36
C VAL A 9 30.45 12.09 -23.25
N MET A 10 30.27 11.14 -24.17
CA MET A 10 29.16 10.17 -24.09
C MET A 10 29.24 9.28 -22.85
N VAL A 11 30.44 8.81 -22.49
CA VAL A 11 30.65 8.02 -21.27
C VAL A 11 30.35 8.87 -20.02
N SER A 12 30.80 10.13 -19.98
CA SER A 12 30.51 11.03 -18.86
C SER A 12 29.00 11.30 -18.72
N LEU A 13 28.28 11.43 -19.84
CA LEU A 13 26.84 11.64 -19.86
C LEU A 13 26.09 10.40 -19.38
N MET A 14 26.52 9.20 -19.79
CA MET A 14 25.96 7.94 -19.30
C MET A 14 26.17 7.76 -17.80
N ILE A 15 27.35 8.09 -17.27
CA ILE A 15 27.62 8.05 -15.83
C ILE A 15 26.75 9.06 -15.09
N LEU A 16 26.60 10.27 -15.62
CA LEU A 16 25.73 11.30 -15.04
C LEU A 16 24.26 10.85 -15.04
N CYS A 17 23.73 10.34 -16.16
CA CYS A 17 22.37 9.80 -16.21
C CYS A 17 22.18 8.61 -15.27
N GLY A 18 23.13 7.68 -15.24
CA GLY A 18 23.10 6.52 -14.35
C GLY A 18 23.06 6.93 -12.87
N SER A 19 23.92 7.88 -12.47
CA SER A 19 23.92 8.40 -11.10
C SER A 19 22.60 9.08 -10.71
N ILE A 20 21.98 9.86 -11.62
CA ILE A 20 20.67 10.47 -11.39
C ILE A 20 19.58 9.41 -11.18
N LEU A 21 19.59 8.33 -11.98
CA LEU A 21 18.64 7.23 -11.85
C LEU A 21 18.82 6.48 -10.52
N VAL A 22 20.07 6.20 -10.12
CA VAL A 22 20.37 5.54 -8.85
C VAL A 22 19.92 6.40 -7.67
N VAL A 23 20.21 7.70 -7.67
CA VAL A 23 19.76 8.61 -6.60
C VAL A 23 18.24 8.70 -6.55
N SER A 24 17.57 8.71 -7.71
CA SER A 24 16.11 8.72 -7.78
C SER A 24 15.50 7.44 -7.22
N TYR A 25 16.07 6.29 -7.55
CA TYR A 25 15.64 5.00 -7.01
C TYR A 25 15.80 4.92 -5.49
N ILE A 26 16.96 5.33 -4.96
CA ILE A 26 17.22 5.33 -3.51
C ILE A 26 16.21 6.21 -2.78
N LYS A 27 15.87 7.38 -3.34
CA LYS A 27 14.86 8.27 -2.75
C LYS A 27 13.47 7.63 -2.76
N ALA A 28 13.07 7.03 -3.87
CA ALA A 28 11.77 6.37 -4.00
C ALA A 28 11.64 5.18 -3.02
N ASP A 29 12.68 4.35 -2.92
CA ASP A 29 12.75 3.23 -1.97
C ASP A 29 12.69 3.70 -0.51
N ALA A 30 13.43 4.75 -0.16
CA ALA A 30 13.40 5.34 1.18
C ALA A 30 12.01 5.90 1.53
N SER A 31 11.36 6.59 0.59
CA SER A 31 9.99 7.08 0.77
C SER A 31 8.99 5.93 0.92
N GLN A 32 9.10 4.88 0.10
CA GLN A 32 8.25 3.69 0.21
C GLN A 32 8.39 3.03 1.57
N LYS A 33 9.61 2.80 2.05
CA LYS A 33 9.87 2.21 3.37
C LYS A 33 9.37 3.07 4.51
N SER A 34 9.56 4.39 4.41
CA SER A 34 9.07 5.34 5.42
C SER A 34 7.54 5.31 5.53
N ILE A 35 6.83 5.23 4.40
CA ILE A 35 5.37 5.06 4.36
C ILE A 35 4.99 3.68 4.92
N ALA A 36 5.66 2.61 4.49
CA ALA A 36 5.36 1.25 4.89
C ALA A 36 5.46 1.05 6.40
N ASN A 37 6.47 1.63 7.04
CA ASN A 37 6.70 1.54 8.49
C ASN A 37 5.62 2.25 9.33
N LYS A 38 4.73 3.04 8.71
CA LYS A 38 3.64 3.76 9.38
C LYS A 38 2.29 3.09 9.18
N LEU A 39 2.25 1.98 8.45
CA LEU A 39 1.03 1.28 8.11
C LEU A 39 1.10 -0.17 8.57
N ILE A 40 -0.05 -0.71 8.98
CA ILE A 40 -0.25 -2.17 9.07
C ILE A 40 -1.25 -2.51 7.99
N ARG A 41 -0.83 -3.31 7.02
CA ARG A 41 -1.72 -3.79 5.95
C ARG A 41 -2.53 -4.97 6.45
N PHE A 42 -3.59 -5.28 5.72
CA PHE A 42 -4.39 -6.47 5.97
C PHE A 42 -4.79 -7.11 4.65
N HIS A 43 -4.75 -8.44 4.60
CA HIS A 43 -5.29 -9.15 3.46
C HIS A 43 -5.80 -10.54 3.81
N VAL A 44 -6.85 -10.93 3.09
CA VAL A 44 -7.43 -12.26 3.14
C VAL A 44 -7.17 -12.93 1.79
N ILE A 45 -6.57 -14.10 1.81
CA ILE A 45 -6.16 -14.87 0.63
C ILE A 45 -7.11 -16.06 0.49
N ALA A 46 -7.79 -16.16 -0.64
CA ALA A 46 -8.71 -17.26 -0.91
C ALA A 46 -7.96 -18.57 -1.16
N ASN A 47 -8.65 -19.69 -0.98
CA ASN A 47 -8.09 -21.00 -1.31
C ASN A 47 -7.78 -21.15 -2.81
N SER A 48 -8.67 -20.68 -3.69
CA SER A 48 -8.51 -20.61 -5.14
C SER A 48 -9.26 -19.43 -5.76
N ASP A 49 -9.20 -19.29 -7.10
CA ASP A 49 -9.92 -18.27 -7.86
C ASP A 49 -11.36 -18.66 -8.24
N SER A 50 -11.87 -19.78 -7.72
CA SER A 50 -13.28 -20.14 -7.93
C SER A 50 -14.21 -19.11 -7.31
N THR A 51 -15.39 -18.93 -7.92
CA THR A 51 -16.39 -17.97 -7.43
C THR A 51 -16.78 -18.26 -5.98
N GLU A 52 -16.84 -19.54 -5.63
CA GLU A 52 -17.17 -20.03 -4.29
C GLU A 52 -16.10 -19.65 -3.26
N ASP A 53 -14.82 -19.85 -3.58
CA ASP A 53 -13.70 -19.52 -2.69
C ASP A 53 -13.54 -18.00 -2.55
N GLN A 54 -13.79 -17.25 -3.63
CA GLN A 54 -13.80 -15.79 -3.60
C GLN A 54 -14.95 -15.26 -2.73
N ALA A 55 -16.14 -15.85 -2.82
CA ALA A 55 -17.27 -15.50 -1.94
C ALA A 55 -17.00 -15.88 -0.47
N LEU A 56 -16.42 -17.05 -0.23
CA LEU A 56 -16.02 -17.48 1.11
C LEU A 56 -15.02 -16.52 1.75
N LYS A 57 -14.01 -16.07 0.99
CA LYS A 57 -13.05 -15.05 1.43
C LYS A 57 -13.74 -13.78 1.92
N LEU A 58 -14.73 -13.28 1.19
CA LEU A 58 -15.46 -12.06 1.59
C LEU A 58 -16.24 -12.27 2.89
N LYS A 59 -16.89 -13.44 3.07
CA LYS A 59 -17.57 -13.78 4.33
C LYS A 59 -16.60 -13.87 5.52
N VAL A 60 -15.45 -14.53 5.32
CA VAL A 60 -14.39 -14.63 6.35
C VAL A 60 -13.87 -13.24 6.70
N ARG A 61 -13.60 -12.40 5.68
CA ARG A 61 -13.22 -11.00 5.88
C ARG A 61 -14.25 -10.26 6.73
N ASP A 62 -15.52 -10.33 6.39
CA ASP A 62 -16.58 -9.56 7.05
C ASP A 62 -16.70 -9.92 8.53
N GLU A 63 -16.71 -11.21 8.87
CA GLU A 63 -16.78 -11.70 10.25
C GLU A 63 -15.53 -11.29 11.08
N ILE A 64 -14.34 -11.32 10.47
CA ILE A 64 -13.11 -10.86 11.12
C ILE A 64 -13.16 -9.35 11.37
N LEU A 65 -13.56 -8.57 10.36
CA LEU A 65 -13.64 -7.12 10.47
C LEU A 65 -14.69 -6.74 11.52
N GLU A 66 -15.86 -7.35 11.54
CA GLU A 66 -16.88 -7.10 12.56
C GLU A 66 -16.33 -7.24 13.99
N TYR A 67 -15.48 -8.25 14.23
CA TYR A 67 -14.87 -8.47 15.54
C TYR A 67 -13.74 -7.49 15.89
N ILE A 68 -12.82 -7.22 14.96
CA ILE A 68 -11.59 -6.47 15.25
C ILE A 68 -11.76 -4.95 15.11
N SER A 69 -12.71 -4.50 14.27
CA SER A 69 -12.92 -3.07 14.00
C SER A 69 -13.16 -2.24 15.25
N PRO A 70 -14.05 -2.64 16.19
CA PRO A 70 -14.32 -1.84 17.39
C PRO A 70 -13.09 -1.71 18.30
N LYS A 71 -12.19 -2.69 18.29
CA LYS A 71 -10.96 -2.69 19.09
C LYS A 71 -9.92 -1.74 18.49
N LEU A 72 -9.75 -1.80 17.17
CA LEU A 72 -8.81 -0.93 16.45
C LEU A 72 -9.30 0.52 16.32
N LYS A 73 -10.61 0.76 16.36
CA LYS A 73 -11.19 2.12 16.30
C LYS A 73 -10.64 3.07 17.37
N ASN A 74 -10.31 2.54 18.54
CA ASN A 74 -9.79 3.33 19.66
C ASN A 74 -8.26 3.43 19.69
N SER A 75 -7.58 2.71 18.79
CA SER A 75 -6.12 2.70 18.73
C SER A 75 -5.59 4.05 18.25
N LYS A 76 -4.56 4.55 18.92
CA LYS A 76 -3.94 5.86 18.68
C LYS A 76 -2.58 5.76 18.01
N SER A 77 -1.98 4.57 17.96
CA SER A 77 -0.66 4.36 17.35
C SER A 77 -0.55 3.00 16.66
N ILE A 78 0.47 2.89 15.80
CA ILE A 78 0.76 1.64 15.10
C ILE A 78 1.17 0.53 16.08
N GLU A 79 1.88 0.86 17.16
CA GLU A 79 2.29 -0.09 18.21
C GLU A 79 1.09 -0.63 18.97
N GLU A 80 0.14 0.23 19.35
CA GLU A 80 -1.08 -0.18 20.01
C GLU A 80 -1.93 -1.07 19.08
N SER A 81 -2.07 -0.69 17.81
CA SER A 81 -2.76 -1.51 16.81
C SER A 81 -2.10 -2.87 16.63
N ARG A 82 -0.75 -2.91 16.56
CA ARG A 82 0.02 -4.14 16.47
C ARG A 82 -0.21 -5.05 17.67
N GLN A 83 -0.26 -4.49 18.87
CA GLN A 83 -0.52 -5.23 20.10
C GLN A 83 -1.94 -5.81 20.12
N ILE A 84 -2.95 -4.99 19.79
CA ILE A 84 -4.34 -5.42 19.65
C ILE A 84 -4.44 -6.60 18.68
N ILE A 85 -3.80 -6.50 17.51
CA ILE A 85 -3.81 -7.58 16.50
C ILE A 85 -3.19 -8.87 17.06
N LYS A 86 -2.04 -8.78 17.74
CA LYS A 86 -1.36 -9.94 18.32
C LYS A 86 -2.22 -10.62 19.40
N GLU A 87 -2.76 -9.86 20.33
CA GLU A 87 -3.61 -10.37 21.42
C GLU A 87 -4.89 -11.03 20.91
N ASN A 88 -5.41 -10.56 19.78
CA ASN A 88 -6.64 -11.07 19.18
C ASN A 88 -6.40 -12.12 18.08
N SER A 89 -5.14 -12.48 17.79
CA SER A 89 -4.82 -13.30 16.61
C SER A 89 -5.41 -14.71 16.69
N GLU A 90 -5.42 -15.33 17.86
CA GLU A 90 -6.04 -16.64 18.08
C GLU A 90 -7.56 -16.60 17.90
N VAL A 91 -8.20 -15.54 18.40
CA VAL A 91 -9.64 -15.34 18.27
C VAL A 91 -10.02 -15.10 16.81
N ILE A 92 -9.24 -14.29 16.09
CA ILE A 92 -9.43 -14.05 14.66
C ILE A 92 -9.30 -15.36 13.87
N ASN A 93 -8.30 -16.20 14.20
CA ASN A 93 -8.15 -17.52 13.58
C ASN A 93 -9.38 -18.41 13.83
N ALA A 94 -9.87 -18.44 15.07
CA ALA A 94 -11.05 -19.21 15.46
C ALA A 94 -12.32 -18.73 14.74
N ILE A 95 -12.51 -17.41 14.59
CA ILE A 95 -13.62 -16.82 13.81
C ILE A 95 -13.52 -17.27 12.36
N ALA A 96 -12.36 -17.12 11.73
CA ALA A 96 -12.15 -17.53 10.35
C ALA A 96 -12.48 -19.02 10.14
N LYS A 97 -11.97 -19.88 11.02
CA LYS A 97 -12.23 -21.33 11.00
C LYS A 97 -13.71 -21.65 11.16
N LYS A 98 -14.39 -21.01 12.10
CA LYS A 98 -15.84 -21.18 12.33
C LYS A 98 -16.64 -20.74 11.11
N THR A 99 -16.28 -19.62 10.48
CA THR A 99 -16.95 -19.12 9.27
C THR A 99 -16.77 -20.08 8.10
N ILE A 100 -15.57 -20.64 7.91
CA ILE A 100 -15.30 -21.66 6.88
C ILE A 100 -16.20 -22.88 7.09
N GLN A 101 -16.25 -23.42 8.32
CA GLN A 101 -17.07 -24.59 8.66
C GLN A 101 -18.57 -24.33 8.49
N LYS A 102 -19.06 -23.16 8.95
CA LYS A 102 -20.47 -22.76 8.81
C LYS A 102 -20.92 -22.67 7.35
N ASN A 103 -19.99 -22.42 6.43
CA ASN A 103 -20.26 -22.36 4.99
C ASN A 103 -20.05 -23.69 4.27
N GLY A 104 -19.83 -24.79 5.00
CA GLY A 104 -19.75 -26.14 4.43
C GLY A 104 -18.36 -26.57 3.95
N TYR A 105 -17.29 -25.82 4.29
CA TYR A 105 -15.92 -26.13 3.89
C TYR A 105 -15.11 -26.71 5.04
N THR A 106 -14.10 -27.52 4.70
CA THR A 106 -13.15 -28.13 5.64
C THR A 106 -11.74 -27.56 5.51
N TYR A 107 -11.59 -26.41 4.83
CA TYR A 107 -10.28 -25.77 4.63
C TYR A 107 -9.62 -25.42 5.95
N THR A 108 -8.29 -25.54 5.99
CA THR A 108 -7.46 -24.96 7.04
C THR A 108 -7.45 -23.44 6.94
N VAL A 109 -7.09 -22.76 8.03
CA VAL A 109 -6.84 -21.32 8.00
C VAL A 109 -5.62 -21.00 8.83
N LYS A 110 -4.71 -20.21 8.27
CA LYS A 110 -3.54 -19.66 8.95
C LYS A 110 -3.69 -18.15 9.04
N THR A 111 -3.45 -17.60 10.23
CA THR A 111 -3.39 -16.15 10.42
C THR A 111 -2.05 -15.78 11.00
N GLU A 112 -1.46 -14.69 10.53
CA GLU A 112 -0.14 -14.24 10.99
C GLU A 112 0.08 -12.76 10.74
N LEU A 113 0.93 -12.15 11.56
CA LEU A 113 1.50 -10.83 11.32
C LEU A 113 2.91 -11.04 10.75
N SER A 114 3.13 -10.67 9.49
CA SER A 114 4.42 -10.84 8.79
C SER A 114 4.70 -9.65 7.86
N HIS A 115 5.90 -9.59 7.30
CA HIS A 115 6.23 -8.67 6.22
C HIS A 115 5.95 -9.33 4.87
N GLU A 116 5.24 -8.64 3.99
CA GLU A 116 4.87 -9.14 2.67
C GLU A 116 4.96 -8.07 1.59
N ASN A 117 5.23 -8.51 0.37
CA ASN A 117 5.17 -7.63 -0.80
C ASN A 117 3.72 -7.36 -1.21
N PHE A 118 3.33 -6.09 -1.18
CA PHE A 118 2.04 -5.62 -1.67
C PHE A 118 2.21 -5.00 -3.05
N PRO A 119 1.30 -5.26 -4.00
CA PRO A 119 1.21 -4.48 -5.23
C PRO A 119 0.69 -3.06 -4.95
N VAL A 120 0.74 -2.19 -5.96
CA VAL A 120 0.10 -0.87 -5.90
C VAL A 120 -1.40 -1.02 -5.60
N LYS A 121 -1.92 -0.25 -4.64
CA LYS A 121 -3.33 -0.27 -4.26
C LYS A 121 -3.87 1.13 -3.99
N THR A 122 -5.10 1.37 -4.47
CA THR A 122 -5.80 2.65 -4.35
C THR A 122 -6.98 2.53 -3.38
N TYR A 123 -7.09 3.49 -2.48
CA TYR A 123 -8.14 3.62 -1.46
C TYR A 123 -8.67 5.06 -1.51
N GLY A 124 -9.78 5.26 -2.24
CA GLY A 124 -10.25 6.61 -2.56
C GLY A 124 -9.19 7.37 -3.38
N ASP A 125 -8.80 8.54 -2.89
CA ASP A 125 -7.77 9.37 -3.52
C ASP A 125 -6.34 8.97 -3.13
N ILE A 126 -6.14 7.94 -2.31
CA ILE A 126 -4.83 7.54 -1.83
C ILE A 126 -4.33 6.30 -2.58
N THR A 127 -3.21 6.40 -3.28
CA THR A 127 -2.51 5.27 -3.89
C THR A 127 -1.24 4.93 -3.10
N LEU A 128 -1.25 3.75 -2.50
CA LEU A 128 -0.08 3.20 -1.82
C LEU A 128 0.81 2.45 -2.83
N PRO A 129 2.13 2.73 -2.83
CA PRO A 129 3.06 2.12 -3.76
C PRO A 129 3.25 0.62 -3.50
N GLN A 130 3.81 -0.07 -4.49
CA GLN A 130 4.27 -1.44 -4.30
C GLN A 130 5.48 -1.47 -3.35
N GLY A 131 5.59 -2.52 -2.54
CA GLY A 131 6.78 -2.80 -1.74
C GLY A 131 6.49 -3.70 -0.55
N ASP A 132 7.44 -3.80 0.36
CA ASP A 132 7.34 -4.62 1.56
C ASP A 132 6.62 -3.87 2.69
N TYR A 133 5.62 -4.49 3.30
CA TYR A 133 4.80 -3.91 4.37
C TYR A 133 4.59 -4.93 5.49
N GLU A 134 4.52 -4.46 6.73
CA GLU A 134 3.93 -5.24 7.82
C GLU A 134 2.44 -5.46 7.53
N ALA A 135 2.00 -6.71 7.57
CA ALA A 135 0.66 -7.11 7.21
C ALA A 135 0.11 -8.20 8.10
N TYR A 136 -1.14 -8.04 8.53
CA TYR A 136 -1.90 -9.14 9.09
C TYR A 136 -2.55 -9.94 7.94
N ARG A 137 -2.35 -11.25 7.94
CA ARG A 137 -2.73 -12.14 6.84
C ARG A 137 -3.72 -13.16 7.33
N VAL A 138 -4.69 -13.48 6.48
CA VAL A 138 -5.62 -14.61 6.68
C VAL A 138 -5.56 -15.47 5.43
N ILE A 139 -4.95 -16.64 5.54
CA ILE A 139 -4.71 -17.57 4.43
C ILE A 139 -5.69 -18.72 4.54
N ILE A 140 -6.65 -18.79 3.61
CA ILE A 140 -7.68 -19.83 3.56
C ILE A 140 -7.16 -20.99 2.70
N GLY A 141 -7.19 -22.20 3.24
CA GLY A 141 -6.74 -23.41 2.55
C GLY A 141 -5.33 -23.29 2.00
N ASN A 142 -5.17 -23.52 0.69
CA ASN A 142 -3.88 -23.44 0.01
C ASN A 142 -3.41 -22.01 -0.29
N GLY A 143 -4.26 -20.99 -0.08
CA GLY A 143 -3.89 -19.59 -0.31
C GLY A 143 -3.48 -19.27 -1.75
N LYS A 144 -4.06 -19.94 -2.76
CA LYS A 144 -3.70 -19.74 -4.18
C LYS A 144 -4.61 -18.76 -4.92
N GLY A 145 -5.70 -18.35 -4.28
CA GLY A 145 -6.67 -17.45 -4.90
C GLY A 145 -6.32 -15.97 -4.69
N HIS A 146 -7.07 -15.12 -5.36
CA HIS A 146 -6.92 -13.67 -5.28
C HIS A 146 -7.09 -13.12 -3.86
N ASN A 147 -6.23 -12.17 -3.54
CA ASN A 147 -6.22 -11.49 -2.26
C ASN A 147 -7.30 -10.41 -2.23
N TRP A 148 -7.90 -10.22 -1.06
CA TRP A 148 -8.63 -9.00 -0.72
C TRP A 148 -7.69 -8.11 0.11
N TRP A 149 -7.44 -6.89 -0.35
CA TRP A 149 -6.39 -6.01 0.16
C TRP A 149 -6.93 -4.84 0.96
N CYS A 150 -6.26 -4.49 2.05
CA CYS A 150 -6.70 -3.41 2.93
C CYS A 150 -5.56 -2.78 3.76
N VAL A 151 -5.88 -1.71 4.47
CA VAL A 151 -5.02 -1.03 5.46
C VAL A 151 -5.74 -1.09 6.82
N MET A 152 -5.14 -1.83 7.75
CA MET A 152 -5.68 -2.05 9.10
C MET A 152 -5.24 -0.98 10.10
N PHE A 153 -4.03 -0.42 9.90
CA PHE A 153 -3.60 0.82 10.54
C PHE A 153 -3.04 1.80 9.48
N PRO A 154 -3.56 3.04 9.37
CA PRO A 154 -4.77 3.51 10.05
C PRO A 154 -5.98 2.68 9.59
N PRO A 155 -7.09 2.70 10.35
CA PRO A 155 -8.21 1.76 10.19
C PRO A 155 -9.09 2.01 8.95
N LEU A 156 -8.52 1.88 7.74
CA LEU A 156 -9.24 2.06 6.47
C LEU A 156 -10.10 0.85 6.10
N CYS A 157 -9.88 -0.32 6.71
CA CYS A 157 -10.71 -1.51 6.44
C CYS A 157 -12.16 -1.38 6.86
N PHE A 158 -12.50 -0.34 7.61
CA PHE A 158 -13.82 -0.12 8.17
C PHE A 158 -14.60 0.93 7.39
N THR A 159 -13.95 1.59 6.43
CA THR A 159 -14.59 2.48 5.48
C THR A 159 -14.90 1.71 4.20
N ASP A 160 -16.17 1.58 3.90
CA ASP A 160 -16.65 1.18 2.60
C ASP A 160 -16.50 2.36 1.64
N ILE A 161 -15.32 2.45 1.01
CA ILE A 161 -14.98 3.50 0.03
C ILE A 161 -15.98 3.62 -1.14
N THR A 162 -16.93 2.70 -1.29
CA THR A 162 -18.03 2.79 -2.26
C THR A 162 -19.24 3.61 -1.77
N LYS A 163 -19.30 3.96 -0.48
CA LYS A 163 -20.44 4.64 0.17
C LYS A 163 -20.40 6.18 0.13
N GLY A 164 -19.59 6.76 -0.76
CA GLY A 164 -19.64 8.18 -1.09
C GLY A 164 -18.63 9.06 -0.35
N GLU A 165 -18.80 10.39 -0.52
CA GLU A 165 -17.78 11.40 -0.23
C GLU A 165 -17.33 11.47 1.23
N VAL A 166 -18.23 11.20 2.17
CA VAL A 166 -17.94 11.20 3.62
C VAL A 166 -16.90 10.14 4.00
N GLU A 167 -16.90 8.99 3.33
CA GLU A 167 -15.95 7.91 3.60
C GLU A 167 -14.57 8.17 2.97
N LEU A 168 -14.55 8.88 1.84
CA LEU A 168 -13.33 9.38 1.22
C LEU A 168 -12.65 10.44 2.09
N GLN A 169 -13.41 11.37 2.67
CA GLN A 169 -12.89 12.38 3.60
C GLN A 169 -12.28 11.75 4.86
N LYS A 170 -12.92 10.72 5.43
CA LYS A 170 -12.34 10.00 6.58
C LYS A 170 -11.02 9.31 6.25
N THR A 171 -10.95 8.67 5.07
CA THR A 171 -9.71 8.05 4.58
C THR A 171 -8.60 9.09 4.46
N ASP A 172 -8.93 10.24 3.88
CA ASP A 172 -8.02 11.37 3.71
C ASP A 172 -7.48 11.90 5.05
N GLU A 173 -8.36 12.17 6.00
CA GLU A 173 -8.00 12.67 7.33
C GLU A 173 -7.12 11.68 8.10
N MET A 174 -7.45 10.39 8.06
CA MET A 174 -6.66 9.35 8.72
C MET A 174 -5.26 9.29 8.12
N MET A 175 -5.14 9.28 6.80
CA MET A 175 -3.84 9.23 6.13
C MET A 175 -3.02 10.51 6.37
N LYS A 176 -3.64 11.69 6.41
CA LYS A 176 -2.97 12.96 6.79
C LYS A 176 -2.43 12.96 8.21
N LYS A 177 -3.10 12.28 9.14
CA LYS A 177 -2.66 12.15 10.54
C LYS A 177 -1.53 11.13 10.70
N THR A 178 -1.55 10.06 9.91
CA THR A 178 -0.55 8.99 9.99
C THR A 178 0.75 9.33 9.24
N LEU A 179 0.64 9.96 8.07
CA LEU A 179 1.78 10.29 7.23
C LEU A 179 2.27 11.72 7.49
N THR A 180 3.55 11.97 7.23
CA THR A 180 4.03 13.35 7.11
C THR A 180 3.42 14.03 5.89
N LYS A 181 3.44 15.37 5.87
CA LYS A 181 2.93 16.16 4.75
C LYS A 181 3.53 15.74 3.39
N GLU A 182 4.84 15.47 3.35
CA GLU A 182 5.51 15.08 2.11
C GLU A 182 5.17 13.65 1.68
N GLU A 183 5.11 12.70 2.62
CA GLU A 183 4.66 11.34 2.32
C GLU A 183 3.21 11.30 1.85
N TYR A 184 2.33 12.06 2.50
CA TYR A 184 0.93 12.17 2.12
C TYR A 184 0.78 12.72 0.70
N LYS A 185 1.53 13.77 0.32
CA LYS A 185 1.54 14.29 -1.06
C LYS A 185 1.99 13.26 -2.09
N LEU A 186 2.92 12.36 -1.75
CA LEU A 186 3.39 11.32 -2.67
C LEU A 186 2.33 10.26 -2.97
N VAL A 187 1.40 10.02 -2.05
CA VAL A 187 0.37 8.99 -2.18
C VAL A 187 -1.00 9.55 -2.52
N ASN A 188 -1.21 10.85 -2.37
CA ASN A 188 -2.48 11.49 -2.67
C ASN A 188 -2.60 11.83 -4.15
N ASN A 189 -3.62 11.28 -4.79
CA ASN A 189 -3.96 11.48 -6.19
C ASN A 189 -4.83 12.72 -6.43
N LYS A 190 -5.30 13.41 -5.39
CA LYS A 190 -5.87 14.75 -5.59
C LYS A 190 -4.75 15.64 -6.10
N CYS A 191 -4.73 15.83 -7.41
CA CYS A 191 -3.99 16.92 -8.02
C CYS A 191 -4.45 18.20 -7.31
N GLU A 192 -3.51 18.98 -6.77
CA GLU A 192 -3.82 20.36 -6.48
C GLU A 192 -4.37 20.96 -7.78
N GLU A 193 -5.68 21.25 -7.82
CA GLU A 193 -6.23 22.20 -8.78
C GLU A 193 -5.37 23.46 -8.65
N ASN A 194 -4.60 23.77 -9.70
CA ASN A 194 -3.60 24.84 -9.82
C ASN A 194 -2.12 24.49 -9.63
N ASN A 195 -1.63 23.44 -10.27
CA ASN A 195 -0.29 23.52 -10.85
C ASN A 195 -0.28 22.87 -12.23
N GLU A 196 -0.51 23.69 -13.28
CA GLU A 196 0.05 23.37 -14.59
C GLU A 196 1.55 23.11 -14.37
N ILE A 197 1.97 21.84 -14.40
CA ILE A 197 3.38 21.49 -14.39
C ILE A 197 3.91 21.87 -15.78
N ILE A 198 4.24 23.15 -15.94
CA ILE A 198 4.99 23.63 -17.10
C ILE A 198 6.42 23.11 -16.90
N PHE A 199 6.75 22.00 -17.56
CA PHE A 199 8.11 21.47 -17.63
C PHE A 199 9.03 22.46 -18.36
N LYS A 200 9.57 23.44 -17.64
CA LYS A 200 10.61 24.34 -18.15
C LYS A 200 11.98 23.69 -17.95
N PHE A 201 12.47 23.03 -18.99
CA PHE A 201 13.86 22.54 -19.02
C PHE A 201 14.83 23.71 -19.24
N LYS A 202 15.35 24.28 -18.14
CA LYS A 202 16.39 25.33 -18.17
C LYS A 202 17.62 24.96 -19.02
N ILE A 203 17.91 23.67 -19.17
CA ILE A 203 19.00 23.17 -20.02
C ILE A 203 18.70 23.44 -21.51
N ILE A 204 17.47 23.21 -21.96
CA ILE A 204 17.04 23.46 -23.34
C ILE A 204 17.05 24.96 -23.64
N GLU A 205 16.63 25.80 -22.69
CA GLU A 205 16.70 27.26 -22.84
C GLU A 205 18.15 27.77 -22.94
N LYS A 206 19.07 27.23 -22.15
CA LYS A 206 20.50 27.58 -22.25
C LYS A 206 21.12 27.10 -23.56
N LEU A 207 20.78 25.90 -24.03
CA LEU A 207 21.24 25.40 -25.33
C LEU A 207 20.74 26.28 -26.48
N LYS A 208 19.47 26.71 -26.47
CA LYS A 208 18.95 27.65 -27.47
C LYS A 208 19.66 29.00 -27.49
N LYS A 209 20.22 29.46 -26.36
CA LYS A 209 21.05 30.68 -26.28
C LYS A 209 22.48 30.49 -26.77
N ILE A 210 22.97 29.24 -26.84
CA ILE A 210 24.33 28.93 -27.31
C ILE A 210 24.34 28.71 -28.84
N TYR A 211 23.22 28.29 -29.42
CA TYR A 211 23.05 28.05 -30.87
C TYR A 211 22.39 29.22 -31.62
N LYS A 212 22.32 30.41 -31.02
CA LYS A 212 21.88 31.66 -31.66
C LYS A 212 23.00 32.68 -31.55
#